data_AF-A0A4Q5SWV8-F1
#
_entry.id   AF-A0A4Q5SWV8-F1
#
_cell.length_a   1.000
_cell.length_b   1.000
_cell.length_c   1.000
_cell.angle_alpha   90.00
_cell.angle_beta   90.00
_cell.angle_gamma   90.00
#
_symmetry.space_group_name_H-M   'P 1'
#
loop_
_entity.id
_entity.type
_entity.pdbx_description
1 polymer ?
#
loop_
_entity_poly.entity_id
_entity_poly.type
_entity_poly.pdbx_seq_one_letter_code
_entity_poly.pdbx_strand_id
1 'polypeptide(L)' 'VGSGATILTGRATTGSPARARVEDWHGQAHYLMVEPDNAGQVFEEGERVLLVRREGDVFRAIAVGDHHLPRLGI' A
#
# COMPACT_ATOMS: atom_id res chain seq x y z
N VAL A 1 3.05 -4.65 -10.59
CA VAL A 1 2.24 -4.65 -9.34
C VAL A 1 2.70 -5.83 -8.50
N GLY A 2 2.76 -5.70 -7.18
CA GLY A 2 3.48 -6.62 -6.29
C GLY A 2 4.70 -6.02 -5.55
N SER A 3 4.93 -4.70 -5.70
CA SER A 3 5.98 -3.98 -4.96
C SER A 3 5.40 -3.43 -3.65
N GLY A 4 6.18 -3.53 -2.57
CA GLY A 4 5.86 -2.88 -1.30
C GLY A 4 6.08 -1.37 -1.39
N ALA A 5 5.14 -0.60 -0.86
CA ALA A 5 5.23 0.85 -0.76
C ALA A 5 5.08 1.29 0.71
N THR A 6 5.64 2.44 1.05
CA THR A 6 5.49 3.06 2.38
C THR A 6 4.72 4.36 2.24
N ILE A 7 3.66 4.55 3.03
CA ILE A 7 2.93 5.82 3.07
C ILE A 7 3.86 6.89 3.65
N LEU A 8 3.98 8.02 2.95
CA LEU A 8 4.91 9.09 3.33
C LEU A 8 4.25 10.26 4.02
N THR A 9 3.03 10.61 3.63
CA THR A 9 2.36 11.80 4.16
C THR A 9 0.86 11.62 4.13
N GLY A 10 0.25 11.86 5.29
CA GLY A 10 -1.20 11.80 5.46
C GLY A 10 -1.73 10.39 5.64
N ARG A 11 -3.05 10.26 5.48
CA ARG A 11 -3.81 9.04 5.69
C ARG A 11 -4.53 8.64 4.41
N ALA A 12 -4.32 7.42 3.95
CA ALA A 12 -4.99 6.90 2.75
C ALA A 12 -6.35 6.29 3.15
N THR A 13 -7.43 6.75 2.52
CA THR A 13 -8.76 6.13 2.62
C THR A 13 -9.38 6.01 1.23
N THR A 14 -10.44 5.22 1.09
CA THR A 14 -11.19 5.17 -0.18
C THR A 14 -11.66 6.57 -0.58
N GLY A 15 -11.33 7.01 -1.79
CA GLY A 15 -11.63 8.35 -2.30
C GLY A 15 -10.73 9.47 -1.77
N SER A 16 -9.74 9.16 -0.92
CA SER A 16 -8.74 10.10 -0.42
C SER A 16 -7.34 9.45 -0.48
N PRO A 17 -6.65 9.55 -1.63
CA PRO A 17 -5.35 8.92 -1.81
C PRO A 17 -4.27 9.64 -0.98
N ALA A 18 -3.33 8.88 -0.44
CA ALA A 18 -2.12 9.42 0.20
C ALA A 18 -0.87 9.17 -0.65
N ARG A 19 0.17 9.97 -0.42
CA ARG A 19 1.44 9.83 -1.13
C ARG A 19 2.24 8.67 -0.53
N ALA A 20 2.76 7.79 -1.37
CA ALA A 20 3.59 6.66 -0.97
C ALA A 20 4.90 6.62 -1.76
N ARG A 21 5.94 6.05 -1.16
CA ARG A 21 7.22 5.73 -1.79
C ARG A 21 7.28 4.24 -2.10
N VAL A 22 7.61 3.91 -3.34
CA VAL A 22 8.02 2.57 -3.76
C VAL A 22 9.47 2.64 -4.23
N GLU A 23 10.22 1.58 -4.00
CA GLU A 23 11.57 1.43 -4.55
C GLU A 23 11.52 0.43 -5.69
N ASP A 24 12.09 0.79 -6.83
CA ASP A 24 12.26 -0.15 -7.93
C ASP A 24 13.47 -1.08 -7.71
N TRP A 25 13.64 -2.02 -8.62
CA TRP A 25 14.72 -3.00 -8.63
C TRP A 25 16.13 -2.40 -8.71
N HIS A 26 16.26 -1.14 -9.13
CA HIS A 26 17.52 -0.40 -9.16
C HIS A 26 17.70 0.51 -7.94
N GLY A 27 16.78 0.48 -6.98
CA GLY A 27 16.80 1.35 -5.79
C GLY A 27 16.32 2.78 -6.05
N GLN A 28 15.70 3.06 -7.20
CA GLN A 28 15.13 4.39 -7.45
C GLN A 28 13.79 4.52 -6.73
N ALA A 29 13.62 5.64 -6.02
CA ALA A 29 12.38 5.96 -5.33
C ALA A 29 11.36 6.57 -6.31
N HIS A 30 10.20 5.93 -6.42
CA HIS A 30 9.05 6.46 -7.14
C HIS A 30 7.98 6.90 -6.15
N TYR A 31 7.32 8.01 -6.44
CA TYR A 31 6.28 8.58 -5.60
C TYR A 31 4.94 8.47 -6.30
N LEU A 32 3.98 7.83 -5.66
CA LEU A 32 2.67 7.54 -6.23
C LEU A 32 1.56 7.82 -5.23
N MET A 33 0.35 7.97 -5.75
CA MET A 33 -0.87 8.11 -4.96
C MET A 33 -1.44 6.72 -4.67
N VAL A 34 -1.77 6.45 -3.41
CA VAL A 34 -2.26 5.15 -2.95
C VAL A 34 -3.58 5.29 -2.23
N GLU A 35 -4.55 4.44 -2.59
CA GLU A 35 -5.77 4.20 -1.83
C GLU A 35 -5.85 2.75 -1.36
N PRO A 36 -6.58 2.46 -0.28
CA PRO A 36 -6.97 1.11 0.06
C PRO A 36 -7.83 0.45 -1.03
N ASP A 37 -7.59 -0.85 -1.25
CA ASP A 37 -8.43 -1.69 -2.11
C ASP A 37 -9.73 -2.08 -1.40
N ASN A 38 -9.65 -2.33 -0.09
CA ASN A 38 -10.80 -2.70 0.75
C ASN A 38 -11.48 -1.47 1.35
N ALA A 39 -12.81 -1.43 1.28
CA ALA A 39 -13.60 -0.40 1.94
C ALA A 39 -13.40 -0.43 3.47
N GLY A 40 -13.26 0.74 4.08
CA GLY A 40 -13.06 0.90 5.53
C GLY A 40 -11.61 0.67 5.99
N GLN A 41 -10.72 0.19 5.11
CA GLN A 41 -9.30 0.15 5.40
C GLN A 41 -8.71 1.56 5.35
N VAL A 42 -7.67 1.75 6.14
CA VAL A 42 -6.99 3.02 6.35
C VAL A 42 -5.50 2.69 6.38
N PHE A 43 -4.71 3.50 5.69
CA PHE A 43 -3.25 3.46 5.86
C PHE A 43 -2.75 4.75 6.47
N GLU A 44 -1.94 4.63 7.51
CA GLU A 44 -1.34 5.77 8.21
C GLU A 44 0.07 6.07 7.68
N GLU A 45 0.57 7.26 7.96
CA GLU A 45 1.95 7.64 7.62
C GLU A 45 2.97 6.66 8.22
N GLY A 46 3.97 6.27 7.42
CA GLY A 46 4.98 5.27 7.78
C GLY A 46 4.54 3.82 7.60
N GLU A 47 3.26 3.56 7.30
CA GLU A 47 2.75 2.20 7.11
C GLU A 47 3.24 1.59 5.80
N ARG A 48 3.60 0.31 5.85
CA ARG A 48 3.95 -0.49 4.66
C ARG A 48 2.72 -1.19 4.10
N VAL A 49 2.52 -1.00 2.79
CA VAL A 49 1.39 -1.54 2.03
C VAL A 49 1.89 -2.27 0.79
N LEU A 50 1.08 -3.18 0.26
CA LEU A 50 1.38 -3.92 -0.96
C LEU A 50 0.52 -3.38 -2.10
N LEU A 51 1.16 -2.90 -3.17
CA LEU A 51 0.45 -2.41 -4.36
C LEU A 51 -0.12 -3.58 -5.18
N VAL A 52 -1.45 -3.66 -5.28
CA VAL A 52 -2.15 -4.79 -5.93
C VAL A 52 -2.66 -4.44 -7.33
N ARG A 53 -3.11 -3.20 -7.56
CA ARG A 53 -3.55 -2.74 -8.89
C ARG A 53 -3.31 -1.24 -9.10
N ARG A 54 -3.38 -0.79 -10.36
CA ARG A 54 -3.30 0.63 -10.75
C ARG A 54 -4.61 1.03 -11.46
N GLU A 55 -5.17 2.16 -11.05
CA GLU A 55 -6.38 2.79 -11.61
C GLU A 55 -6.06 4.22 -12.02
N GLY A 56 -5.72 4.43 -13.29
CA GLY A 56 -5.25 5.73 -13.78
C GLY A 56 -3.98 6.16 -13.05
N ASP A 57 -4.07 7.23 -12.28
CA ASP A 57 -2.96 7.81 -11.51
C ASP A 57 -2.92 7.38 -10.04
N VAL A 58 -3.89 6.57 -9.61
CA VAL A 58 -3.98 6.04 -8.24
C VAL A 58 -3.65 4.55 -8.24
N PHE A 59 -2.91 4.10 -7.23
CA PHE A 59 -2.65 2.69 -6.99
C PHE A 59 -3.51 2.20 -5.83
N ARG A 60 -4.06 1.00 -5.97
CA ARG A 60 -4.71 0.30 -4.87
C ARG A 60 -3.71 -0.54 -4.11
N ALA A 61 -3.81 -0.52 -2.80
CA ALA A 61 -2.96 -1.30 -1.92
C ALA A 61 -3.74 -2.02 -0.84
N ILE A 62 -3.10 -3.02 -0.24
CA ILE A 62 -3.56 -3.74 0.96
C ILE A 62 -2.49 -3.65 2.05
N ALA A 63 -2.88 -3.71 3.33
CA ALA A 63 -1.93 -3.74 4.44
C ALA A 63 -1.01 -4.98 4.37
N VAL A 64 0.26 -4.82 4.72
CA VAL A 64 1.27 -5.91 4.74
C VAL A 64 1.17 -6.78 6.00
N GLY A 65 0.22 -6.52 6.89
CA GLY A 65 0.02 -7.30 8.11
C GLY A 65 -1.45 -7.38 8.52
N ASP A 66 -2.17 -8.37 7.99
CA ASP A 66 -3.09 -9.24 8.73
C ASP A 66 -3.49 -10.45 7.87
N HIS A 67 -2.54 -11.03 7.12
CA HIS A 67 -2.73 -12.43 6.77
C HIS A 67 -2.36 -13.23 8.01
N HIS A 68 -3.32 -13.36 8.93
CA HIS A 68 -3.41 -14.55 9.77
C HIS A 68 -3.54 -15.75 8.81
N LEU A 69 -2.42 -16.17 8.21
CA LEU A 69 -2.25 -17.58 7.90
C LEU A 69 -2.41 -18.26 9.25
N PRO A 70 -3.42 -19.13 9.46
CA PRO A 70 -3.33 -20.03 10.59
C PRO A 70 -1.96 -20.70 10.47
N ARG A 71 -1.10 -20.49 11.46
CA ARG A 71 0.08 -21.33 11.60
C ARG A 71 -0.50 -22.73 11.72
N LEU A 72 -0.39 -23.52 10.66
CA LEU A 72 -0.58 -24.97 10.75
C LEU A 72 0.54 -25.41 11.68
N GLY A 73 0.21 -25.47 12.98
CA GLY A 73 1.02 -26.13 13.97
C GLY A 73 1.18 -27.56 13.50
N ILE A 74 2.43 -27.93 13.23
CA ILE A 74 2.86 -29.33 13.15
C ILE A 74 2.96 -29.89 14.57
#